data_AF-R9QMM8-F1
#
_entry.id   AF-R9QMM8-F1
#
_cell.length_a   1.000
_cell.length_b   1.000
_cell.length_c   1.000
_cell.angle_alpha   90.00
_cell.angle_beta   90.00
_cell.angle_gamma   90.00
#
_symmetry.space_group_name_H-M   'P 1'
#
loop_
_entity.id
_entity.type
_entity.pdbx_description
1 polymer ?
#
loop_
_entity_poly.entity_id
_entity_poly.type
_entity_poly.pdbx_seq_one_letter_code
_entity_poly.pdbx_strand_id
1 'polypeptide(L)'
;MASHTSKAFLSLGRINVSCFGLQTTVSRATYATGLSINTSAGNKGLPDRSGRGSSVRKPKRDAGEPRTKNMPVDQDWTAVYPAATPFRQGSIPLPVRMGYPVKGGVPPEKKGNLELIKIPNFLHLTPAAIKKHCEALKPMCTEWPSALDTDAKCDEHFPIKAESTDYVSAGPSVRNPSARIVHLKVKLSSLNLDE
;
A
#
# COMPACT_ATOMS: atom_id res chain seq x y z
N MET A 1 -42.48 14.67 17.20
CA MET A 1 -41.27 15.49 17.40
C MET A 1 -40.18 14.91 16.51
N ALA A 2 -39.55 15.77 15.71
CA ALA A 2 -38.53 15.46 14.70
C ALA A 2 -37.41 14.55 15.24
N SER A 3 -36.76 13.67 14.47
CA SER A 3 -36.29 13.79 13.09
C SER A 3 -36.25 12.45 12.34
N HIS A 4 -36.86 12.40 11.15
CA HIS A 4 -36.56 11.45 10.06
C HIS A 4 -35.24 11.91 9.38
N THR A 5 -34.36 11.09 8.79
CA THR A 5 -34.56 10.17 7.66
C THR A 5 -33.37 9.19 7.60
N SER A 6 -33.59 7.90 7.84
CA SER A 6 -33.69 6.80 6.87
C SER A 6 -32.87 6.91 5.57
N LYS A 7 -31.99 5.92 5.36
CA LYS A 7 -31.31 5.58 4.11
C LYS A 7 -32.35 5.34 3.02
N ALA A 8 -32.33 6.14 1.95
CA ALA A 8 -33.09 5.86 0.75
C ALA A 8 -32.17 5.28 -0.32
N PHE A 9 -32.50 4.05 -0.73
CA PHE A 9 -31.99 3.38 -1.91
C PHE A 9 -32.13 4.30 -3.12
N LEU A 10 -31.05 4.47 -3.90
CA LEU A 10 -31.16 5.03 -5.24
C LEU A 10 -31.90 4.01 -6.11
N SER A 11 -33.19 4.23 -6.27
CA SER A 11 -34.02 3.50 -7.21
C SER A 11 -33.51 3.75 -8.63
N LEU A 12 -33.28 2.67 -9.37
CA LEU A 12 -33.15 2.72 -10.82
C LEU A 12 -34.53 3.10 -11.39
N GLY A 13 -34.76 4.40 -11.57
CA GLY A 13 -35.92 4.89 -12.29
C GLY A 13 -35.82 4.53 -13.76
N ARG A 14 -36.50 3.46 -14.19
CA ARG A 14 -36.86 3.25 -15.60
C ARG A 14 -37.98 4.22 -15.93
N ILE A 15 -37.68 5.24 -16.72
CA ILE A 15 -38.73 6.08 -17.30
C ILE A 15 -39.15 5.43 -18.61
N ASN A 16 -40.35 4.83 -18.63
CA ASN A 16 -41.06 4.53 -19.87
C ASN A 16 -41.87 5.77 -20.23
N VAL A 17 -41.50 6.45 -21.31
CA VAL A 17 -42.39 7.43 -21.97
C VAL A 17 -42.98 6.75 -23.19
N SER A 18 -44.29 6.51 -23.17
CA SER A 18 -45.05 6.11 -24.35
C SER A 18 -45.51 7.36 -25.09
N CYS A 19 -44.90 7.62 -26.26
CA CYS A 19 -45.52 8.44 -27.29
C CYS A 19 -45.11 7.87 -28.67
N PHE A 20 -46.12 7.46 -29.44
CA PHE A 20 -46.17 7.01 -30.82
C PHE A 20 -44.85 6.78 -31.60
N GLY A 21 -44.60 5.49 -31.93
CA GLY A 21 -43.89 5.08 -33.15
C GLY A 21 -42.36 4.98 -33.08
N LEU A 22 -41.84 3.76 -33.26
CA LEU A 22 -40.42 3.33 -33.34
C LEU A 22 -39.63 3.24 -32.01
N GLN A 23 -39.40 2.00 -31.58
CA GLN A 23 -38.44 1.64 -30.53
C GLN A 23 -37.01 1.60 -31.09
N THR A 24 -36.13 2.47 -30.59
CA THR A 24 -34.68 2.24 -30.63
C THR A 24 -34.07 2.63 -29.28
N THR A 25 -33.41 1.68 -28.62
CA THR A 25 -32.78 1.86 -27.32
C THR A 25 -31.35 2.38 -27.49
N VAL A 26 -31.07 3.61 -27.05
CA VAL A 26 -29.70 4.15 -26.98
C VAL A 26 -29.32 4.32 -25.51
N SER A 27 -28.48 3.43 -25.00
CA SER A 27 -27.91 3.50 -23.65
C SER A 27 -26.83 4.57 -23.60
N ARG A 28 -27.17 5.81 -23.22
CA ARG A 28 -26.19 6.87 -22.97
C ARG A 28 -26.01 7.09 -21.47
N ALA A 29 -24.97 6.51 -20.89
CA ALA A 29 -24.51 6.84 -19.54
C ALA A 29 -23.72 8.16 -19.58
N THR A 30 -24.11 9.14 -18.76
CA THR A 30 -23.34 10.35 -18.51
C THR A 30 -22.88 10.34 -17.05
N TYR A 31 -21.58 10.41 -16.82
CA TYR A 31 -20.99 10.58 -15.49
C TYR A 31 -20.68 12.07 -15.27
N ALA A 32 -21.22 12.64 -14.20
CA ALA A 32 -20.87 13.98 -13.76
C ALA A 32 -19.55 13.94 -12.96
N THR A 33 -18.49 14.57 -13.48
CA THR A 33 -17.27 14.85 -12.72
C THR A 33 -17.37 16.27 -12.18
N GLY A 34 -17.87 16.42 -10.97
CA GLY A 34 -17.90 17.69 -10.25
C GLY A 34 -16.62 17.89 -9.44
N LEU A 35 -15.59 18.51 -10.01
CA LEU A 35 -14.54 19.17 -9.25
C LEU A 35 -14.45 20.62 -9.72
N SER A 36 -14.92 21.52 -8.87
CA SER A 36 -14.79 22.97 -9.02
C SER A 36 -13.33 23.37 -8.79
N ILE A 37 -12.70 23.98 -9.79
CA ILE A 37 -11.43 24.67 -9.65
C ILE A 37 -11.76 26.15 -9.77
N ASN A 38 -11.50 26.93 -8.71
CA ASN A 38 -11.62 28.38 -8.74
C ASN A 38 -10.60 28.94 -9.74
N THR A 39 -11.08 29.37 -10.90
CA THR A 39 -10.34 30.26 -11.80
C THR A 39 -10.95 31.64 -11.75
N SER A 40 -10.09 32.63 -11.43
CA SER A 40 -10.39 34.05 -11.39
C SER A 40 -11.05 34.53 -12.69
N ALA A 41 -12.16 35.26 -12.53
CA ALA A 41 -12.96 35.82 -13.62
C ALA A 41 -12.16 36.75 -14.52
N GLY A 42 -11.96 36.33 -15.77
CA GLY A 42 -11.57 37.20 -16.89
C GLY A 42 -12.72 37.28 -17.89
N ASN A 43 -13.10 38.51 -18.23
CA ASN A 43 -14.24 38.93 -19.06
C ASN A 43 -14.61 37.97 -20.22
N LYS A 44 -15.87 37.53 -20.26
CA LYS A 44 -16.47 36.83 -21.41
C LYS A 44 -17.23 37.82 -22.29
N GLY A 45 -16.68 38.12 -23.47
CA GLY A 45 -17.49 38.51 -24.63
C GLY A 45 -18.18 37.29 -25.24
N LEU A 46 -19.33 37.51 -25.88
CA LEU A 46 -20.13 36.50 -26.58
C LEU A 46 -19.31 35.88 -27.74
N PRO A 47 -19.29 34.55 -27.94
CA PRO A 47 -18.59 33.99 -29.10
C PRO A 47 -19.46 34.16 -30.35
N ASP A 48 -18.96 34.92 -31.32
CA ASP A 48 -19.51 34.98 -32.66
C ASP A 48 -19.40 33.60 -33.33
N ARG A 49 -20.48 33.19 -33.99
CA ARG A 49 -20.69 31.83 -34.49
C ARG A 49 -20.18 31.73 -35.93
N SER A 50 -18.89 31.99 -36.14
CA SER A 50 -18.26 31.84 -37.45
C SER A 50 -16.81 31.35 -37.31
N GLY A 51 -16.50 30.24 -37.99
CA GLY A 51 -15.13 29.72 -38.11
C GLY A 51 -14.94 28.34 -37.47
N ARG A 52 -14.72 27.34 -38.32
CA ARG A 52 -14.23 26.00 -37.94
C ARG A 52 -12.79 26.13 -37.45
N GLY A 53 -12.62 26.61 -36.22
CA GLY A 53 -11.32 26.82 -35.59
C GLY A 53 -10.60 25.49 -35.36
N SER A 54 -9.37 25.39 -35.87
CA SER A 54 -8.43 24.33 -35.53
C SER A 54 -8.44 24.08 -34.03
N SER A 55 -8.67 22.84 -33.61
CA SER A 55 -8.63 22.43 -32.20
C SER A 55 -7.33 22.92 -31.58
N VAL A 56 -7.40 23.97 -30.76
CA VAL A 56 -6.26 24.52 -30.03
C VAL A 56 -5.77 23.43 -29.09
N ARG A 57 -4.74 22.69 -29.52
CA ARG A 57 -4.12 21.64 -28.72
C ARG A 57 -3.61 22.31 -27.44
N LYS A 58 -4.17 21.92 -26.30
CA LYS A 58 -3.67 22.36 -24.99
C LYS A 58 -2.15 22.10 -24.94
N PRO A 59 -1.35 23.05 -24.42
CA PRO A 59 0.09 22.89 -24.35
C PRO A 59 0.42 21.61 -23.56
N LYS A 60 1.39 20.85 -24.08
CA LYS A 60 1.88 19.64 -23.41
C LYS A 60 2.48 20.05 -22.07
N ARG A 61 2.11 19.35 -20.99
CA ARG A 61 2.71 19.57 -19.68
C ARG A 61 4.12 18.98 -19.67
N ASP A 62 5.09 19.78 -19.26
CA ASP A 62 6.45 19.31 -19.03
C ASP A 62 6.54 18.54 -17.71
N ALA A 63 7.43 17.56 -17.67
CA ALA A 63 7.70 16.81 -16.45
C ALA A 63 8.50 17.69 -15.48
N GLY A 64 8.07 17.74 -14.22
CA GLY A 64 8.82 18.40 -13.16
C GLY A 64 10.18 17.74 -12.92
N GLU A 65 11.10 18.49 -12.32
CA GLU A 65 12.41 17.97 -11.95
C GLU A 65 12.30 16.86 -10.88
N PRO A 66 13.19 15.85 -10.89
CA PRO A 66 13.19 14.83 -9.87
C PRO A 66 13.58 15.43 -8.51
N ARG A 67 12.89 14.99 -7.46
CA ARG A 67 13.12 15.44 -6.07
C ARG A 67 14.58 15.28 -5.64
N THR A 68 15.30 14.29 -6.18
CA THR A 68 16.72 14.04 -5.89
C THR A 68 17.63 15.26 -6.04
N LYS A 69 17.32 16.20 -6.93
CA LYS A 69 18.15 17.41 -7.12
C LYS A 69 18.14 18.34 -5.89
N ASN A 70 17.06 18.30 -5.12
CA ASN A 70 16.82 19.20 -3.99
C ASN A 70 17.05 18.50 -2.63
N MET A 71 17.59 17.27 -2.63
CA MET A 71 17.80 16.50 -1.40
C MET A 71 19.15 16.86 -0.77
N PRO A 72 19.19 17.29 0.50
CA PRO A 72 20.44 17.47 1.22
C PRO A 72 21.09 16.12 1.52
N VAL A 73 22.42 16.11 1.65
CA VAL A 73 23.22 14.88 1.91
C VAL A 73 22.93 14.32 3.30
N ASP A 74 22.79 15.19 4.30
CA ASP A 74 22.56 14.82 5.71
C ASP A 74 21.07 14.61 6.05
N GLN A 75 20.22 14.39 5.04
CA GLN A 75 18.78 14.20 5.25
C GLN A 75 18.48 12.90 6.00
N ASP A 76 17.47 12.95 6.87
CA ASP A 76 16.89 11.73 7.45
C ASP A 76 16.25 10.86 6.34
N TRP A 77 16.92 9.75 6.03
CA TRP A 77 16.46 8.79 5.05
C TRP A 77 15.12 8.12 5.43
N THR A 78 14.85 7.96 6.73
CA THR A 78 13.62 7.33 7.22
C THR A 78 12.37 8.13 6.83
N ALA A 79 12.50 9.45 6.70
CA ALA A 79 11.44 10.34 6.22
C ALA A 79 11.25 10.26 4.69
N VAL A 80 12.31 9.95 3.93
CA VAL A 80 12.25 9.80 2.47
C VAL A 80 11.58 8.49 2.08
N TYR A 81 11.86 7.41 2.81
CA TYR A 81 11.40 6.06 2.52
C TYR A 81 10.84 5.36 3.77
N PRO A 82 9.66 5.79 4.28
CA PRO A 82 9.15 5.32 5.57
C PRO A 82 8.58 3.89 5.56
N ALA A 83 8.16 3.39 4.39
CA ALA A 83 7.47 2.11 4.26
C ALA A 83 7.85 1.37 2.98
N ALA A 84 7.46 0.09 2.90
CA ALA A 84 7.62 -0.74 1.72
C ALA A 84 6.93 -0.09 0.52
N THR A 85 7.74 0.34 -0.45
CA THR A 85 7.26 0.96 -1.68
C THR A 85 8.12 0.48 -2.87
N PRO A 86 7.54 0.43 -4.09
CA PRO A 86 8.31 0.08 -5.28
C PRO A 86 9.41 1.11 -5.54
N PHE A 87 10.47 0.72 -6.22
CA PHE A 87 11.61 1.60 -6.49
C PHE A 87 11.17 2.89 -7.20
N ARG A 88 11.27 4.03 -6.51
CA ARG A 88 10.93 5.36 -7.03
C ARG A 88 12.17 6.09 -7.51
N GLN A 89 12.43 6.03 -8.82
CA GLN A 89 13.59 6.66 -9.48
C GLN A 89 13.83 8.14 -9.11
N GLY A 90 12.76 8.90 -8.86
CA GLY A 90 12.81 10.35 -8.58
C GLY A 90 13.00 10.71 -7.11
N SER A 91 12.94 9.74 -6.19
CA SER A 91 13.13 9.94 -4.74
C SER A 91 14.47 9.40 -4.23
N ILE A 92 15.13 8.54 -5.01
CA ILE A 92 16.33 7.82 -4.59
C ILE A 92 17.55 8.54 -5.19
N PRO A 93 18.42 9.19 -4.39
CA PRO A 93 19.54 10.00 -4.88
C PRO A 93 20.74 9.17 -5.38
N LEU A 94 20.63 7.84 -5.41
CA LEU A 94 21.71 6.93 -5.81
C LEU A 94 21.75 6.71 -7.33
N PRO A 95 22.93 6.69 -7.97
CA PRO A 95 23.08 6.42 -9.40
C PRO A 95 23.09 4.91 -9.71
N VAL A 96 22.04 4.20 -9.31
CA VAL A 96 21.91 2.74 -9.52
C VAL A 96 21.67 2.43 -11.00
N ARG A 97 22.34 1.39 -11.50
CA ARG A 97 22.16 0.83 -12.85
C ARG A 97 21.90 -0.67 -12.74
N MET A 98 21.05 -1.21 -13.60
CA MET A 98 20.71 -2.63 -13.61
C MET A 98 20.24 -3.07 -14.99
N GLY A 99 20.58 -4.30 -15.37
CA GLY A 99 20.24 -4.91 -16.65
C GLY A 99 21.48 -5.41 -17.38
N TYR A 100 21.28 -6.35 -18.30
CA TYR A 100 22.39 -6.88 -19.08
C TYR A 100 22.94 -5.81 -20.04
N PRO A 101 24.25 -5.53 -20.02
CA PRO A 101 24.83 -4.54 -20.93
C PRO A 101 24.88 -5.09 -22.36
N VAL A 102 24.66 -4.22 -23.35
CA VAL A 102 24.98 -4.54 -24.75
C VAL A 102 26.50 -4.70 -24.90
N LYS A 103 26.97 -5.40 -25.94
CA LYS A 103 28.42 -5.59 -26.18
C LYS A 103 29.11 -4.22 -26.26
N GLY A 104 30.09 -3.97 -25.40
CA GLY A 104 30.80 -2.69 -25.29
C GLY A 104 30.00 -1.55 -24.64
N GLY A 105 28.84 -1.84 -24.04
CA GLY A 105 27.96 -0.85 -23.42
C GLY A 105 27.93 -0.91 -21.89
N VAL A 106 27.18 0.03 -21.30
CA VAL A 106 26.92 0.09 -19.84
C VAL A 106 25.51 -0.40 -19.51
N PRO A 107 25.28 -0.91 -18.29
CA PRO A 107 23.93 -1.27 -17.84
C PRO A 107 22.97 -0.06 -17.88
N PRO A 108 21.68 -0.30 -18.18
CA PRO A 108 20.66 0.74 -18.17
C PRO A 108 20.58 1.50 -16.84
N GLU A 109 20.31 2.80 -16.93
CA GLU A 109 20.13 3.69 -15.79
C GLU A 109 18.87 3.38 -15.01
N LYS A 110 18.70 3.99 -13.83
CA LYS A 110 17.48 3.85 -13.03
C LYS A 110 16.21 4.43 -13.67
N LYS A 111 16.36 5.35 -14.64
CA LYS A 111 15.22 6.06 -15.24
C LYS A 111 14.46 5.13 -16.20
N GLY A 112 13.22 4.79 -15.87
CA GLY A 112 12.37 3.91 -16.66
C GLY A 112 12.75 2.42 -16.59
N ASN A 113 13.58 2.04 -15.62
CA ASN A 113 14.10 0.68 -15.53
C ASN A 113 13.15 -0.26 -14.78
N LEU A 114 12.53 -1.18 -15.53
CA LEU A 114 11.59 -2.15 -14.99
C LEU A 114 12.26 -3.19 -14.09
N GLU A 115 13.53 -3.52 -14.31
CA GLU A 115 14.23 -4.52 -13.49
C GLU A 115 14.37 -4.04 -12.04
N LEU A 116 14.62 -2.74 -11.84
CA LEU A 116 14.67 -2.15 -10.50
C LEU A 116 13.32 -2.10 -9.80
N ILE A 117 12.21 -2.04 -10.55
CA ILE A 117 10.84 -2.04 -9.98
C ILE A 117 10.45 -3.43 -9.48
N LYS A 118 10.92 -4.49 -10.15
CA LYS A 118 10.62 -5.88 -9.78
C LYS A 118 11.28 -6.30 -8.46
N ILE A 119 12.40 -5.66 -8.07
CA ILE A 119 13.12 -6.02 -6.85
C ILE A 119 12.31 -5.62 -5.60
N PRO A 120 12.06 -6.54 -4.66
CA PRO A 120 11.60 -6.18 -3.32
C PRO A 120 12.75 -5.48 -2.57
N ASN A 121 12.75 -4.14 -2.62
CA ASN A 121 13.83 -3.34 -2.03
C ASN A 121 13.68 -3.19 -0.51
N PHE A 122 14.81 -3.01 0.17
CA PHE A 122 14.89 -2.84 1.63
C PHE A 122 15.22 -1.39 2.04
N LEU A 123 14.92 -0.42 1.17
CA LEU A 123 15.29 0.98 1.39
C LEU A 123 14.58 1.62 2.61
N HIS A 124 13.45 1.06 3.06
CA HIS A 124 12.76 1.47 4.28
C HIS A 124 13.32 0.79 5.54
N LEU A 125 14.05 -0.32 5.40
CA LEU A 125 14.61 -1.12 6.50
C LEU A 125 16.12 -0.91 6.63
N THR A 126 16.56 0.35 6.58
CA THR A 126 17.97 0.67 6.84
C THR A 126 18.31 0.47 8.32
N PRO A 127 19.58 0.21 8.69
CA PRO A 127 19.97 0.03 10.09
C PRO A 127 19.57 1.21 11.01
N ALA A 128 19.62 2.44 10.51
CA ALA A 128 19.16 3.62 11.23
C ALA A 128 17.64 3.61 11.47
N ALA A 129 16.85 3.20 10.47
CA ALA A 129 15.40 3.03 10.61
C ALA A 129 15.08 1.96 11.65
N ILE A 130 15.74 0.80 11.59
CA ILE A 130 15.49 -0.33 12.49
C ILE A 130 15.74 0.08 13.94
N LYS A 131 16.84 0.78 14.24
CA LYS A 131 17.13 1.28 15.60
C LYS A 131 16.00 2.17 16.12
N LYS A 132 15.58 3.16 15.33
CA LYS A 132 14.47 4.07 15.66
C LYS A 132 13.14 3.34 15.86
N HIS A 133 12.84 2.35 15.02
CA HIS A 133 11.64 1.52 15.16
C HIS A 133 11.68 0.66 16.43
N CYS A 134 12.79 -0.04 16.69
CA CYS A 134 12.96 -0.85 17.89
C CYS A 134 12.87 0.00 19.17
N GLU A 135 13.46 1.20 19.19
CA GLU A 135 13.33 2.13 20.32
C GLU A 135 11.89 2.51 20.62
N ALA A 136 11.07 2.75 19.59
CA ALA A 136 9.65 3.04 19.75
C ALA A 136 8.82 1.81 20.19
N LEU A 137 9.28 0.59 19.87
CA LEU A 137 8.59 -0.66 20.23
C LEU A 137 8.98 -1.18 21.63
N LYS A 138 10.15 -0.78 22.18
CA LYS A 138 10.62 -1.20 23.51
C LYS A 138 9.58 -1.06 24.63
N PRO A 139 8.79 0.04 24.72
CA PRO A 139 7.78 0.19 25.76
C PRO A 139 6.64 -0.84 25.70
N MET A 140 6.47 -1.53 24.56
CA MET A 140 5.46 -2.59 24.38
C MET A 140 5.96 -3.96 24.82
N CYS A 141 7.28 -4.13 25.02
CA CYS A 141 7.87 -5.40 25.42
C CYS A 141 7.86 -5.53 26.95
N THR A 142 7.72 -6.75 27.44
CA THR A 142 7.90 -7.08 28.87
C THR A 142 9.21 -7.82 29.07
N GLU A 143 9.82 -7.65 30.24
CA GLU A 143 11.05 -8.36 30.60
C GLU A 143 10.77 -9.86 30.78
N TRP A 144 11.75 -10.70 30.41
CA TRP A 144 11.70 -12.13 30.66
C TRP A 144 12.01 -12.41 32.15
N PRO A 145 11.27 -13.31 32.83
CA PRO A 145 11.50 -13.61 34.24
C PRO A 145 12.88 -14.24 34.50
N SER A 146 13.70 -13.56 35.32
CA SER A 146 15.06 -13.98 35.67
C SER A 146 15.14 -15.26 36.53
N ALA A 147 14.02 -15.79 37.01
CA ALA A 147 14.01 -17.09 37.67
C ALA A 147 14.16 -18.24 36.65
N LEU A 148 13.75 -18.01 35.39
CA LEU A 148 13.64 -18.99 34.32
C LEU A 148 14.80 -18.87 33.32
N ASP A 149 16.03 -18.85 33.83
CA ASP A 149 17.24 -18.69 33.00
C ASP A 149 17.63 -19.97 32.24
N THR A 150 17.19 -21.13 32.73
CA THR A 150 17.57 -22.45 32.21
C THR A 150 16.34 -23.29 31.93
N ASP A 151 16.38 -24.04 30.82
CA ASP A 151 15.29 -24.92 30.41
C ASP A 151 14.90 -25.97 31.47
N ALA A 152 15.84 -26.43 32.29
CA ALA A 152 15.54 -27.36 33.38
C ALA A 152 14.56 -26.77 34.41
N LYS A 153 14.78 -25.52 34.83
CA LYS A 153 13.87 -24.79 35.73
C LYS A 153 12.51 -24.52 35.06
N CYS A 154 12.51 -24.24 33.76
CA CYS A 154 11.28 -24.10 32.99
C CYS A 154 10.47 -25.41 32.99
N ASP A 155 11.12 -26.55 32.80
CA ASP A 155 10.48 -27.87 32.80
C ASP A 155 9.96 -28.27 34.19
N GLU A 156 10.64 -27.87 35.27
CA GLU A 156 10.20 -28.13 36.65
C GLU A 156 8.95 -27.32 37.02
N HIS A 157 8.92 -26.02 36.71
CA HIS A 157 7.78 -25.15 37.03
C HIS A 157 6.62 -25.25 36.01
N PHE A 158 6.93 -25.54 34.75
CA PHE A 158 5.99 -25.58 33.64
C PHE A 158 6.16 -26.88 32.82
N PRO A 159 5.72 -28.04 33.35
CA PRO A 159 5.94 -29.35 32.74
C PRO A 159 5.13 -29.62 31.45
N ILE A 160 4.12 -28.78 31.16
CA ILE A 160 3.24 -28.90 30.00
C ILE A 160 3.68 -27.91 28.92
N LYS A 161 4.02 -28.42 27.73
CA LYS A 161 4.37 -27.61 26.56
C LYS A 161 3.25 -27.69 25.53
N ALA A 162 2.65 -26.53 25.21
CA ALA A 162 1.66 -26.38 24.16
C ALA A 162 2.30 -25.75 22.92
N GLU A 163 2.25 -26.45 21.80
CA GLU A 163 2.75 -25.97 20.50
C GLU A 163 1.56 -25.66 19.59
N SER A 164 1.56 -24.44 19.04
CA SER A 164 0.62 -23.97 18.02
C SER A 164 1.41 -23.36 16.87
N THR A 165 0.87 -23.43 15.65
CA THR A 165 1.57 -22.96 14.44
C THR A 165 0.70 -22.00 13.66
N ASP A 166 1.20 -20.77 13.49
CA ASP A 166 0.56 -19.73 12.68
C ASP A 166 1.22 -19.62 11.29
N TYR A 167 0.40 -19.34 10.28
CA TYR A 167 0.83 -19.26 8.89
C TYR A 167 0.50 -17.89 8.30
N VAL A 168 1.49 -17.27 7.65
CA VAL A 168 1.33 -15.99 6.96
C VAL A 168 1.57 -16.18 5.47
N SER A 169 0.54 -15.96 4.66
CA SER A 169 0.57 -16.09 3.20
C SER A 169 0.14 -14.80 2.53
N ALA A 170 0.71 -14.51 1.36
CA ALA A 170 0.23 -13.42 0.51
C ALA A 170 -1.09 -13.83 -0.17
N GLY A 171 -2.18 -13.11 0.09
CA GLY A 171 -3.47 -13.37 -0.53
C GLY A 171 -4.64 -12.70 0.22
N PRO A 172 -5.87 -12.76 -0.34
CA PRO A 172 -7.05 -12.19 0.31
C PRO A 172 -7.54 -13.01 1.51
N SER A 173 -7.25 -14.31 1.55
CA SER A 173 -7.65 -15.19 2.65
C SER A 173 -6.50 -15.39 3.63
N VAL A 174 -6.77 -15.15 4.91
CA VAL A 174 -5.85 -15.46 6.03
C VAL A 174 -6.05 -16.88 6.57
N ARG A 175 -7.08 -17.60 6.09
CA ARG A 175 -7.45 -18.91 6.64
C ARG A 175 -6.46 -19.98 6.20
N ASN A 176 -5.87 -20.68 7.18
CA ASN A 176 -5.15 -21.93 6.96
C ASN A 176 -5.74 -23.03 7.86
N PRO A 177 -6.28 -24.13 7.30
CA PRO A 177 -6.86 -25.21 8.09
C PRO A 177 -5.88 -25.88 9.05
N SER A 178 -4.57 -25.85 8.78
CA SER A 178 -3.55 -26.47 9.63
C SER A 178 -3.30 -25.71 10.94
N ALA A 179 -3.64 -24.42 11.00
CA ALA A 179 -3.46 -23.60 12.20
C ALA A 179 -4.34 -24.04 13.40
N ARG A 180 -5.32 -24.92 13.18
CA ARG A 180 -6.20 -25.45 14.24
C ARG A 180 -5.55 -26.53 15.11
N ILE A 181 -4.43 -27.09 14.67
CA ILE A 181 -3.81 -28.25 15.32
C ILE A 181 -3.01 -27.78 16.52
N VAL A 182 -3.25 -28.40 17.68
CA VAL A 182 -2.53 -28.13 18.93
C VAL A 182 -1.82 -29.40 19.37
N HIS A 183 -0.52 -29.30 19.64
CA HIS A 183 0.27 -30.40 20.18
C HIS A 183 0.59 -30.12 21.65
N LEU A 184 0.25 -31.07 22.53
CA LEU A 184 0.56 -31.03 23.95
C LEU A 184 1.63 -32.08 24.25
N LYS A 185 2.76 -31.65 24.83
CA LYS A 185 3.85 -32.53 25.29
C LYS A 185 3.99 -32.40 26.80
N VAL A 186 4.03 -33.54 27.49
CA VAL A 186 4.19 -33.61 28.95
C VAL A 186 5.09 -34.80 29.30
N LYS A 187 6.02 -34.61 30.24
CA LYS A 187 6.85 -35.70 30.77
C LYS A 187 6.01 -36.51 31.76
N LEU A 188 6.03 -37.84 31.66
CA LEU A 188 5.28 -38.69 32.59
C LEU A 188 5.81 -38.58 34.03
N SER A 189 7.12 -38.32 34.19
CA SER A 189 7.76 -38.15 35.50
C SER A 189 7.31 -36.91 36.28
N SER A 190 6.67 -35.94 35.63
CA SER A 190 6.12 -34.75 36.29
C SER A 190 4.67 -34.91 36.75
N LEU A 191 4.05 -36.06 36.46
CA LEU A 191 2.68 -36.36 36.84
C LEU A 191 2.68 -37.28 38.07
N ASN A 192 1.72 -37.08 38.97
CA ASN A 192 1.53 -37.95 40.13
C ASN A 192 0.77 -39.22 39.70
N LEU A 193 1.49 -40.13 39.05
CA LEU A 193 0.99 -41.43 38.60
C LEU A 193 1.44 -42.53 39.57
N ASP A 194 0.60 -43.54 39.76
CA ASP A 194 0.92 -44.79 40.45
C ASP A 194 1.79 -45.74 39.60
N GLU A 195 2.24 -46.84 40.20
CA GLU A 195 3.08 -47.88 39.55
C GLU A 195 2.27 -48.80 38.62
#